data_AF-A0A450SL39-F1
#
_entry.id   AF-A0A450SL39-F1
#
_cell.length_a   1.000
_cell.length_b   1.000
_cell.length_c   1.000
_cell.angle_alpha   90.00
_cell.angle_beta   90.00
_cell.angle_gamma   90.00
#
_symmetry.space_group_name_H-M   'P 1'
#
loop_
_entity.id
_entity.type
_entity.pdbx_description
1 polymer ?
#
loop_
_entity_poly.entity_id
_entity_poly.type
_entity_poly.pdbx_seq_one_letter_code
_entity_poly.pdbx_strand_id
1 'polypeptide(L)' 'MTTHLWDFSVDYDFPVEHLPLQVEVVTGTTMNDHGAVRTLSAEEWKRKKQLYDRIAEHHAAECRHKVSPNK' A
#
# COMPACT_ATOMS: atom_id res chain seq x y z
N MET A 1 24.42 6.66 9.35
CA MET A 1 23.43 6.50 8.27
C MET A 1 22.59 5.30 8.66
N THR A 2 21.41 5.55 9.24
CA THR A 2 20.54 4.52 9.82
C THR A 2 19.47 4.21 8.79
N THR A 3 19.69 3.19 7.97
CA THR A 3 18.63 2.66 7.10
C THR A 3 17.72 1.80 7.96
N HIS A 4 16.54 2.30 8.27
CA HIS A 4 15.54 1.54 9.00
C HIS A 4 15.02 0.44 8.06
N LEU A 5 14.89 -0.79 8.58
CA LEU A 5 14.34 -1.95 7.87
C LEU A 5 12.92 -1.71 7.30
N TRP A 6 12.26 -0.63 7.71
CA TRP A 6 10.96 -0.16 7.25
C TRP A 6 11.00 0.68 5.97
N ASP A 7 12.18 0.92 5.40
CA ASP A 7 12.35 1.53 4.08
C ASP A 7 12.02 0.48 3.00
N PHE A 8 10.78 -0.02 3.05
CA PHE A 8 10.16 -0.52 1.83
C PHE A 8 10.21 0.64 0.83
N SER A 9 10.33 0.37 -0.46
CA SER A 9 10.19 1.42 -1.48
C SER A 9 8.72 1.88 -1.45
N VAL A 10 8.35 2.63 -0.41
CA VAL A 10 6.98 3.01 -0.10
C VAL A 10 6.63 4.06 -1.11
N ASP A 11 5.62 3.76 -1.91
CA ASP A 11 4.91 4.79 -2.65
C ASP A 11 4.27 5.69 -1.58
N TYR A 12 4.94 6.78 -1.21
CA TYR A 12 4.51 7.73 -0.17
C TYR A 12 3.24 8.49 -0.59
N ASP A 13 2.90 8.42 -1.88
CA ASP A 13 1.62 8.89 -2.42
C ASP A 13 0.50 7.87 -2.19
N PHE A 14 0.74 6.69 -1.61
CA PHE A 14 -0.36 5.77 -1.33
C PHE A 14 -1.19 6.24 -0.12
N PRO A 15 -2.53 6.29 -0.22
CA PRO A 15 -3.39 6.78 0.85
C PRO A 15 -3.20 6.02 2.17
N VAL A 16 -3.03 6.77 3.26
CA VAL A 16 -2.76 6.26 4.62
C VAL A 16 -3.84 5.28 5.11
N GLU A 17 -5.09 5.50 4.69
CA GLU A 17 -6.24 4.65 4.99
C GLU A 17 -6.07 3.20 4.48
N HIS A 18 -5.19 3.01 3.49
CA HIS A 18 -4.92 1.71 2.86
C HIS A 18 -3.54 1.15 3.22
N LEU A 19 -2.83 1.71 4.22
CA LEU A 19 -1.55 1.18 4.70
C LEU A 19 -1.57 -0.33 5.04
N PRO A 20 -2.62 -0.87 5.69
CA PRO A 20 -2.68 -2.32 5.94
C PRO A 20 -2.59 -3.13 4.64
N LEU A 21 -3.32 -2.72 3.59
CA LEU A 21 -3.29 -3.39 2.30
C LEU A 21 -1.91 -3.31 1.64
N GLN A 22 -1.23 -2.17 1.75
CA GLN A 22 0.14 -2.02 1.23
C GLN A 22 1.10 -2.99 1.94
N VAL A 23 1.08 -3.03 3.27
CA VAL A 23 1.92 -3.94 4.06
C VAL A 23 1.63 -5.39 3.68
N GLU A 24 0.37 -5.77 3.50
CA GLU A 24 0.00 -7.13 3.12
C GLU A 24 0.52 -7.53 1.74
N VAL A 25 0.42 -6.61 0.76
CA VAL A 25 0.90 -6.85 -0.61
C VAL A 25 2.43 -6.93 -0.65
N VAL A 26 3.12 -6.04 0.05
CA VAL A 26 4.59 -5.96 0.07
C VAL A 26 5.19 -7.15 0.80
N THR A 27 4.61 -7.55 1.94
CA THR A 27 5.15 -8.64 2.76
C THR A 27 4.62 -10.01 2.34
N GLY A 28 3.51 -10.07 1.59
CA GLY A 28 2.83 -11.34 1.30
C GLY A 28 2.21 -12.00 2.52
N THR A 29 1.99 -11.23 3.60
CA THR A 29 1.41 -11.72 4.85
C THR A 29 0.18 -10.92 5.24
N THR A 30 -0.66 -11.45 6.12
CA THR A 30 -1.77 -10.72 6.73
C THR A 30 -1.75 -10.93 8.24
N MET A 31 -2.22 -9.93 8.97
CA MET A 31 -2.31 -9.95 10.41
C MET A 31 -3.77 -9.75 10.82
N ASN A 32 -4.28 -10.59 11.70
CA ASN A 32 -5.61 -10.39 12.27
C ASN A 32 -5.58 -9.42 13.46
N ASP A 33 -6.75 -9.05 13.98
CA ASP A 33 -6.90 -8.10 15.09
C ASP A 33 -6.26 -8.57 16.41
N HIS A 34 -5.93 -9.86 16.50
CA HIS A 34 -5.25 -10.47 17.65
C HIS A 34 -3.73 -10.54 17.46
N GLY A 35 -3.19 -9.97 16.38
CA GLY A 35 -1.76 -9.97 16.08
C GLY A 35 -1.22 -11.28 15.49
N ALA A 36 -2.09 -12.23 15.13
CA ALA A 36 -1.63 -13.46 14.49
C ALA A 36 -1.32 -13.20 13.02
N VAL A 37 -0.07 -13.47 12.63
CA VAL A 37 0.43 -13.29 11.26
C VAL A 37 0.36 -14.62 10.50
N ARG A 38 -0.11 -14.57 9.26
CA ARG A 38 -0.04 -15.71 8.34
C ARG A 38 0.38 -15.28 6.94
N THR A 39 0.96 -16.20 6.19
CA THR A 39 1.24 -16.00 4.76
C THR A 39 -0.06 -16.00 3.96
N LEU A 40 -0.13 -15.13 2.96
CA LEU A 40 -1.20 -15.12 1.97
C LEU A 40 -1.00 -16.28 0.99
N SER A 41 -2.09 -16.94 0.59
CA SER A 41 -2.04 -17.80 -0.59
C SER A 41 -1.79 -16.97 -1.85
N ALA A 42 -1.34 -17.61 -2.92
CA ALA A 42 -1.12 -16.94 -4.20
C ALA A 42 -2.39 -16.25 -4.74
N GLU A 43 -3.56 -16.84 -4.52
CA GLU A 43 -4.84 -16.26 -4.93
C GLU A 43 -5.25 -15.07 -4.06
N GLU A 44 -5.07 -15.17 -2.74
CA GLU A 44 -5.34 -14.07 -1.82
C GLU A 44 -4.45 -12.87 -2.12
N TRP A 45 -3.17 -13.11 -2.34
CA TRP A 45 -2.20 -12.07 -2.71
C TRP A 45 -2.58 -11.40 -4.03
N LYS A 46 -2.93 -12.18 -5.07
CA LYS A 46 -3.36 -11.62 -6.36
C LYS A 46 -4.59 -10.71 -6.22
N ARG A 47 -5.59 -11.11 -5.43
CA ARG A 47 -6.79 -10.27 -5.20
C ARG A 47 -6.45 -8.98 -4.46
N LYS A 48 -5.61 -9.06 -3.42
CA LYS A 48 -5.14 -7.87 -2.68
C LYS A 48 -4.29 -6.96 -3.55
N LYS A 49 -3.42 -7.52 -4.38
CA LYS A 49 -2.60 -6.76 -5.35
C LYS A 49 -3.46 -6.00 -6.35
N GLN A 50 -4.49 -6.63 -6.91
CA GLN A 50 -5.44 -5.96 -7.81
C GLN A 50 -6.18 -4.79 -7.15
N LEU A 51 -6.56 -4.94 -5.87
CA LEU A 51 -7.18 -3.84 -5.12
C LEU A 51 -6.18 -2.70 -4.88
N TYR A 52 -4.96 -3.04 -4.48
CA TYR A 52 -3.88 -2.07 -4.29
C TYR A 52 -3.62 -1.27 -5.57
N ASP A 53 -3.52 -1.94 -6.73
CA ASP A 53 -3.27 -1.28 -8.01
C ASP A 53 -4.40 -0.30 -8.38
N ARG A 54 -5.67 -0.67 -8.17
CA ARG A 54 -6.82 0.23 -8.41
C ARG A 54 -6.78 1.47 -7.52
N ILE A 55 -6.43 1.31 -6.25
CA ILE A 55 -6.34 2.43 -5.30
C ILE A 55 -5.18 3.36 -5.69
N ALA A 56 -4.03 2.78 -6.06
CA ALA A 56 -2.86 3.54 -6.49
C ALA A 56 -3.18 4.34 -7.78
N GLU A 57 -3.83 3.72 -8.76
CA GLU A 57 -4.27 4.39 -9.99
C GLU A 57 -5.27 5.53 -9.72
N HIS A 58 -6.27 5.28 -8.86
CA HIS A 58 -7.25 6.30 -8.47
C HIS A 58 -6.58 7.48 -7.77
N HIS A 59 -5.72 7.20 -6.79
CA HIS A 59 -5.02 8.24 -6.06
C HIS A 59 -4.07 9.04 -6.97
N ALA A 60 -3.33 8.37 -7.86
CA ALA A 60 -2.50 9.03 -8.85
C ALA A 60 -3.34 9.95 -9.78
N ALA A 61 -4.56 9.54 -10.15
CA ALA A 61 -5.47 10.39 -10.91
C ALA A 61 -5.93 11.61 -10.10
N GLU A 62 -6.31 11.45 -8.83
CA GLU A 62 -6.72 12.57 -7.95
C GLU A 62 -5.57 13.55 -7.66
N CYS A 63 -4.35 13.04 -7.40
CA CYS A 63 -3.17 13.87 -7.19
C CYS A 63 -2.80 14.68 -8.44
N ARG A 64 -2.95 14.12 -9.64
CA ARG A 64 -2.78 14.86 -10.90
C ARG A 64 -3.78 16.01 -11.08
N HIS A 65 -4.92 16.00 -10.39
CA HIS A 65 -5.88 17.10 -10.40
C HIS A 65 -5.57 18.22 -9.39
N LYS A 66 -4.66 17.98 -8.43
CA LYS A 66 -4.16 19.04 -7.53
C LYS A 66 -2.98 19.78 -8.18
N VAL A 67 -3.23 20.40 -9.33
CA VAL A 67 -2.41 21.55 -9.74
C VAL A 67 -2.93 22.75 -8.96
N SER A 68 -2.30 23.08 -7.83
CA SER A 68 -2.52 24.37 -7.18
C SER A 68 -2.13 25.48 -8.17
N PRO A 69 -3.04 26.42 -8.51
CA PRO A 69 -2.62 27.68 -9.10
C PRO A 69 -2.11 28.54 -7.96
N ASN A 70 -0.80 28.73 -7.87
CA ASN A 70 -0.21 30.01 -7.45
C ASN A 70 1.31 29.93 -7.45
N LYS A 71 1.91 30.66 -8.38
CA LYS A 71 3.15 31.39 -8.16
C LYS A 71 2.91 32.84 -8.55
#